data_AF-A0A440IKA0-F1
#
_entry.id   AF-A0A440IKA0-F1
#
_cell.length_a   1.000
_cell.length_b   1.000
_cell.length_c   1.000
_cell.angle_alpha   90.00
_cell.angle_beta   90.00
_cell.angle_gamma   90.00
#
_symmetry.space_group_name_H-M   'P 1'
#
loop_
_entity.id
_entity.type
_entity.pdbx_description
1 polymer ?
#
loop_
_entity_poly.entity_id
_entity_poly.type
_entity_poly.pdbx_seq_one_letter_code
_entity_poly.pdbx_strand_id
1 'polypeptide(L)'
;ARRLIEKAELRSVRLSNEAFSALKDFLAIDVALDGAALALETFAAGAGLSLGAALDNFSARAKSIESLGLPAAKIRYDAAFGRPLDYYTGLVFEIAAENGDRPLAGGGRYDRLLTLLGAKTPIPGVGFSVWLDRIEALREKAQ
;
A
#
# COMPACT_ATOMS: atom_id res chain seq x y z
N ALA A 1 3.28 -34.39 -10.28
CA ALA A 1 3.54 -33.84 -11.63
C ALA A 1 3.05 -32.40 -11.78
N ARG A 2 1.75 -32.10 -11.65
CA ARG A 2 1.17 -30.74 -11.87
C ARG A 2 1.84 -29.60 -11.08
N ARG A 3 2.02 -29.75 -9.76
CA ARG A 3 2.73 -28.77 -8.91
C ARG A 3 4.22 -28.55 -9.26
N LEU A 4 4.87 -29.52 -9.89
CA LEU A 4 6.28 -29.40 -10.32
C LEU A 4 6.36 -28.65 -11.66
N ILE A 5 5.39 -28.86 -12.55
CA ILE A 5 5.24 -28.14 -13.82
C ILE A 5 4.88 -26.67 -13.53
N GLU A 6 3.94 -26.42 -12.62
CA GLU A 6 3.53 -25.07 -12.20
C GLU A 6 4.68 -24.30 -11.54
N LYS A 7 5.51 -24.95 -10.71
CA LYS A 7 6.76 -24.37 -10.17
C LYS A 7 7.83 -24.15 -11.24
N ALA A 8 7.88 -24.97 -12.28
CA ALA A 8 8.83 -24.80 -13.39
C ALA A 8 8.40 -23.65 -14.32
N GLU A 9 7.10 -23.49 -14.57
CA GLU A 9 6.51 -22.35 -15.29
C GLU A 9 6.69 -21.04 -14.50
N LEU A 10 6.46 -21.04 -13.19
CA LEU A 10 6.73 -19.87 -12.34
C LEU A 10 8.23 -19.49 -12.31
N ARG A 11 9.13 -20.46 -12.50
CA ARG A 11 10.58 -20.23 -12.63
C ARG A 11 11.00 -19.71 -14.01
N SER A 12 10.18 -19.92 -15.05
CA SER A 12 10.46 -19.43 -16.41
C SER A 12 9.92 -18.03 -16.68
N VAL A 13 9.09 -17.47 -15.78
CA VAL A 13 8.72 -16.05 -15.80
C VAL A 13 9.92 -15.21 -15.41
N ARG A 14 10.79 -14.93 -16.37
CA ARG A 14 11.76 -13.85 -16.28
C ARG A 14 11.07 -12.58 -16.71
N LEU A 15 11.01 -11.59 -15.83
CA LEU A 15 10.65 -10.24 -16.23
C LEU A 15 11.61 -9.81 -17.34
N SER A 16 11.08 -9.13 -18.36
CA SER A 16 11.96 -8.46 -19.31
C SER A 16 12.79 -7.41 -18.58
N ASN A 17 13.93 -7.01 -19.14
CA ASN A 17 14.77 -5.98 -18.50
C ASN A 17 13.99 -4.68 -18.32
N GLU A 18 13.10 -4.36 -19.26
CA GLU A 18 12.21 -3.20 -19.23
C GLU A 18 11.20 -3.33 -18.09
N ALA A 19 10.51 -4.46 -17.96
CA ALA A 19 9.55 -4.70 -16.88
C ALA A 19 10.23 -4.69 -15.50
N PHE A 20 11.44 -5.24 -15.39
CA PHE A 20 12.21 -5.22 -14.16
C PHE A 20 12.71 -3.81 -13.80
N SER A 21 13.12 -3.01 -14.79
CA SER A 21 13.46 -1.59 -14.58
C SER A 21 12.25 -0.81 -14.11
N ALA A 22 11.12 -0.92 -14.81
CA ALA A 22 9.88 -0.24 -14.41
C ALA A 22 9.43 -0.63 -13.00
N LEU A 23 9.55 -1.91 -12.62
CA LEU A 23 9.25 -2.35 -11.27
C LEU A 23 10.18 -1.71 -10.23
N LYS A 24 11.49 -1.63 -10.51
CA LYS A 24 12.44 -0.94 -9.61
C LYS A 24 12.13 0.54 -9.48
N ASP A 25 11.83 1.20 -10.59
CA ASP A 25 11.53 2.63 -10.62
C ASP A 25 10.24 2.92 -9.86
N PHE A 26 9.22 2.06 -10.01
CA PHE A 26 7.98 2.12 -9.24
C PHE A 26 8.23 1.93 -7.74
N LEU A 27 8.94 0.87 -7.36
CA LEU A 27 9.22 0.55 -5.94
C LEU A 27 10.14 1.59 -5.28
N ALA A 28 10.86 2.39 -6.05
CA ALA A 28 11.66 3.50 -5.54
C ALA A 28 10.84 4.77 -5.26
N ILE A 29 9.54 4.80 -5.62
CA ILE A 29 8.68 5.93 -5.31
C ILE A 29 8.39 5.94 -3.81
N ASP A 30 9.07 6.86 -3.14
CA ASP A 30 8.86 7.19 -1.76
C ASP A 30 8.82 8.72 -1.66
N VAL A 31 7.61 9.28 -1.48
CA VAL A 31 7.34 10.73 -1.54
C VAL A 31 6.28 11.14 -0.51
N ALA A 32 6.15 12.44 -0.23
CA ALA A 32 5.01 12.93 0.56
C ALA A 32 3.69 12.76 -0.23
N LEU A 33 2.57 12.59 0.48
CA LEU A 33 1.28 12.26 -0.13
C LEU A 33 0.79 13.35 -1.11
N ASP A 34 1.09 14.61 -0.85
CA ASP A 34 0.76 15.76 -1.70
C ASP A 34 1.46 15.72 -3.07
N GLY A 35 2.67 15.14 -3.14
CA GLY A 35 3.42 14.91 -4.38
C GLY A 35 3.19 13.54 -5.02
N ALA A 36 2.50 12.62 -4.34
CA ALA A 36 2.44 11.21 -4.74
C ALA A 36 1.70 10.96 -6.05
N ALA A 37 0.59 11.66 -6.30
CA ALA A 37 -0.18 11.49 -7.53
C ALA A 37 0.66 11.88 -8.77
N LEU A 38 1.36 13.02 -8.68
CA LEU A 38 2.24 13.49 -9.73
C LEU A 38 3.44 12.54 -9.96
N ALA A 39 4.00 11.99 -8.89
CA ALA A 39 5.08 11.00 -9.00
C ALA A 39 4.62 9.73 -9.74
N LEU A 40 3.41 9.24 -9.43
CA LEU A 40 2.81 8.09 -10.11
C LEU A 40 2.48 8.37 -11.58
N GLU A 41 1.96 9.56 -11.89
CA GLU A 41 1.73 10.02 -13.27
C GLU A 41 3.02 10.07 -14.08
N THR A 42 4.07 10.66 -13.49
CA THR A 42 5.39 10.79 -14.11
C THR A 42 6.01 9.42 -14.38
N PHE A 43 5.95 8.52 -13.39
CA PHE A 43 6.37 7.13 -13.55
C PHE A 43 5.61 6.43 -14.68
N ALA A 44 4.28 6.51 -14.69
CA ALA A 44 3.45 5.86 -15.69
C ALA A 44 3.78 6.36 -17.10
N ALA A 45 3.92 7.67 -17.28
CA ALA A 45 4.32 8.26 -18.55
C ALA A 45 5.72 7.80 -19.00
N GLY A 46 6.70 7.81 -18.08
CA GLY A 46 8.08 7.37 -18.37
C GLY A 46 8.20 5.89 -18.72
N ALA A 47 7.36 5.04 -18.10
CA ALA A 47 7.32 3.61 -18.36
C ALA A 47 6.39 3.22 -19.53
N GLY A 48 5.67 4.18 -20.15
CA GLY A 48 4.68 3.89 -21.18
C GLY A 48 3.46 3.10 -20.68
N LEU A 49 3.12 3.25 -19.39
CA LEU A 49 2.03 2.56 -18.72
C LEU A 49 0.82 3.48 -18.54
N SER A 50 -0.36 2.87 -18.40
CA SER A 50 -1.56 3.56 -17.95
C SER A 50 -2.05 2.95 -16.64
N LEU A 51 -2.13 3.79 -15.60
CA LEU A 51 -2.66 3.40 -14.30
C LEU A 51 -4.18 3.58 -14.19
N GLY A 52 -4.79 4.34 -15.11
CA GLY A 52 -6.23 4.55 -15.24
C GLY A 52 -6.95 4.79 -13.91
N ALA A 53 -8.03 4.04 -13.69
CA ALA A 53 -8.88 4.17 -12.50
C ALA A 53 -8.12 3.95 -11.17
N ALA A 54 -6.99 3.25 -11.15
CA ALA A 54 -6.21 3.08 -9.93
C ALA A 54 -5.61 4.42 -9.47
N LEU A 55 -5.04 5.18 -10.42
CA LEU A 55 -4.50 6.52 -10.16
C LEU A 55 -5.60 7.54 -9.88
N ASP A 56 -6.74 7.46 -10.58
CA ASP A 56 -7.90 8.33 -10.30
C ASP A 56 -8.40 8.14 -8.86
N ASN A 57 -8.57 6.88 -8.44
CA ASN A 57 -9.00 6.53 -7.09
C ASN A 57 -7.96 6.92 -6.03
N PHE A 58 -6.66 6.81 -6.34
CA PHE A 58 -5.59 7.26 -5.46
C PHE A 58 -5.64 8.78 -5.28
N SER A 59 -5.73 9.53 -6.38
CA SER A 59 -5.77 11.00 -6.38
C SER A 59 -7.00 11.54 -5.66
N ALA A 60 -8.17 10.93 -5.86
CA ALA A 60 -9.40 11.30 -5.13
C ALA A 60 -9.24 11.09 -3.62
N ARG A 61 -8.54 10.02 -3.21
CA ARG A 61 -8.28 9.71 -1.80
C ARG A 61 -7.28 10.69 -1.18
N ALA A 62 -6.19 11.02 -1.87
CA ALA A 62 -5.21 12.01 -1.40
C ALA A 62 -5.87 13.38 -1.17
N LYS A 63 -6.67 13.85 -2.13
CA LYS A 63 -7.47 15.08 -1.99
C LYS A 63 -8.46 15.03 -0.83
N SER A 64 -9.10 13.87 -0.62
CA SER A 64 -10.03 13.70 0.50
C SER A 64 -9.32 13.80 1.84
N ILE A 65 -8.13 13.21 1.97
CA ILE A 65 -7.29 13.29 3.18
C ILE A 65 -6.91 14.75 3.48
N GLU A 66 -6.48 15.50 2.47
CA GLU A 66 -6.19 16.94 2.60
C GLU A 66 -7.42 17.74 3.03
N SER A 67 -8.58 17.46 2.43
CA SER A 67 -9.83 18.17 2.75
C SER A 67 -10.31 17.95 4.19
N LEU A 68 -9.86 16.87 4.84
CA LEU A 68 -10.13 16.58 6.25
C LEU A 68 -9.16 17.32 7.21
N GLY A 69 -8.27 18.16 6.68
CA GLY A 69 -7.32 18.94 7.47
C GLY A 69 -6.10 18.15 7.93
N LEU A 70 -5.89 16.94 7.40
CA LEU A 70 -4.69 16.17 7.69
C LEU A 70 -3.51 16.74 6.91
N PRO A 71 -2.33 16.94 7.54
CA PRO A 71 -1.18 17.49 6.87
C PRO A 71 -0.58 16.46 5.90
N ALA A 72 -0.98 16.48 4.63
CA ALA A 72 -0.53 15.54 3.61
C ALA A 72 0.99 15.50 3.47
N ALA A 73 1.69 16.62 3.68
CA ALA A 73 3.15 16.69 3.73
C ALA A 73 3.80 15.83 4.84
N LYS A 74 3.04 15.48 5.90
CA LYS A 74 3.48 14.57 6.96
C LYS A 74 3.06 13.12 6.73
N ILE A 75 2.32 12.84 5.65
CA ILE A 75 1.92 11.49 5.28
C ILE A 75 2.86 11.04 4.16
N ARG A 76 3.50 9.89 4.36
CA ARG A 76 4.41 9.30 3.38
C ARG A 76 3.65 8.32 2.49
N TYR A 77 3.83 8.44 1.18
CA TYR A 77 3.47 7.40 0.21
C TYR A 77 4.74 6.64 -0.17
N ASP A 78 4.75 5.35 0.13
CA ASP A 78 5.80 4.41 -0.22
C ASP A 78 5.19 3.32 -1.11
N ALA A 79 5.62 3.24 -2.36
CA ALA A 79 5.13 2.27 -3.33
C ALA A 79 5.63 0.84 -3.05
N ALA A 80 6.73 0.68 -2.30
CA ALA A 80 7.24 -0.61 -1.83
C ALA A 80 6.56 -1.06 -0.52
N PHE A 81 5.81 -0.18 0.13
CA PHE A 81 5.08 -0.52 1.33
C PHE A 81 3.95 -1.52 1.02
N GLY A 82 4.11 -2.72 1.56
CA GLY A 82 3.13 -3.79 1.49
C GLY A 82 3.12 -4.60 2.78
N ARG A 83 2.06 -5.39 2.98
CA ARG A 83 1.97 -6.34 4.08
C ARG A 83 2.11 -7.78 3.56
N PRO A 84 2.69 -8.70 4.33
CA PRO A 84 2.87 -10.09 3.90
C PRO A 84 1.54 -10.85 3.73
N LEU A 85 0.41 -10.29 4.20
CA LEU A 85 -0.90 -10.89 4.11
C LEU A 85 -1.66 -10.35 2.89
N ASP A 86 -1.95 -11.24 1.94
CA ASP A 86 -2.58 -10.95 0.64
C ASP A 86 -4.12 -10.76 0.72
N TYR A 87 -4.64 -10.28 1.86
CA TYR A 87 -6.08 -10.01 1.99
C TYR A 87 -6.47 -8.56 1.68
N TYR A 88 -5.49 -7.64 1.61
CA TYR A 88 -5.76 -6.25 1.25
C TYR A 88 -6.03 -6.12 -0.25
N THR A 89 -6.97 -5.25 -0.61
CA THR A 89 -7.47 -5.06 -1.98
C THR A 89 -7.47 -3.60 -2.43
N GLY A 90 -6.90 -2.71 -1.62
CA GLY A 90 -6.86 -1.28 -1.89
C GLY A 90 -5.85 -0.58 -0.97
N LEU A 91 -6.25 0.56 -0.41
CA LEU A 91 -5.41 1.31 0.53
C LEU A 91 -4.92 0.41 1.67
N VAL A 92 -3.61 0.49 1.96
CA VAL A 92 -3.00 -0.02 3.18
C VAL A 92 -2.24 1.13 3.81
N PHE A 93 -2.24 1.19 5.14
CA PHE A 93 -1.53 2.23 5.87
C PHE A 93 -0.91 1.70 7.17
N GLU A 94 -0.02 2.52 7.68
CA GLU A 94 0.62 2.37 8.98
C GLU A 94 0.79 3.75 9.60
N ILE A 95 0.68 3.81 10.92
CA ILE A 95 0.93 5.00 11.72
C ILE A 95 2.00 4.63 12.73
N ALA A 96 3.11 5.36 12.73
CA ALA A 96 4.22 5.21 13.67
C ALA A 96 4.54 6.56 14.33
N ALA A 97 5.30 6.54 15.41
CA ALA A 97 5.90 7.75 15.96
C ALA A 97 7.03 8.26 15.04
N GLU A 98 7.45 9.51 15.22
CA GLU A 98 8.45 10.17 14.36
C GLU A 98 9.80 9.42 14.30
N ASN A 99 10.14 8.67 15.35
CA ASN A 99 11.35 7.85 15.38
C ASN A 99 11.26 6.54 14.55
N GLY A 100 10.07 6.20 14.03
CA GLY A 100 9.88 5.10 13.08
C GLY A 100 10.09 3.67 13.62
N ASP A 101 10.36 3.50 14.93
CA ASP A 101 10.78 2.21 15.49
C ASP A 101 9.76 1.08 15.26
N ARG A 102 8.48 1.35 15.55
CA ARG A 102 7.40 0.35 15.45
C ARG A 102 6.04 0.98 15.12
N PRO A 103 5.21 0.29 14.31
CA PRO A 103 3.82 0.70 14.11
C PRO A 103 3.05 0.84 15.42
N LEU A 104 2.25 1.90 15.53
CA LEU A 104 1.26 2.12 16.59
C LEU A 104 -0.15 1.76 16.13
N ALA A 105 -0.44 1.94 14.84
CA ALA A 105 -1.66 1.46 14.22
C ALA A 105 -1.39 1.05 12.78
N GLY A 106 -2.21 0.14 12.26
CA GLY A 106 -2.10 -0.36 10.90
C GLY A 106 -3.44 -0.84 10.40
N GLY A 107 -3.69 -0.68 9.11
CA GLY A 107 -5.00 -1.01 8.55
C GLY A 107 -5.04 -0.90 7.04
N GLY A 108 -6.25 -1.02 6.50
CA GLY A 108 -6.47 -0.94 5.07
C GLY A 108 -7.81 -1.52 4.63
N ARG A 109 -8.01 -1.54 3.31
CA ARG A 109 -9.21 -2.06 2.64
C ARG A 109 -9.03 -3.52 2.23
N TYR A 110 -10.01 -4.37 2.52
CA TYR A 110 -9.96 -5.83 2.37
C TYR A 110 -11.27 -6.43 1.85
N ASP A 111 -11.66 -6.08 0.64
CA ASP A 111 -12.99 -6.40 0.09
C ASP A 111 -13.23 -7.89 -0.15
N ARG A 112 -12.17 -8.69 -0.25
CA ARG A 112 -12.26 -10.14 -0.48
C ARG A 112 -12.28 -10.95 0.81
N LEU A 113 -11.92 -10.36 1.95
CA LEU A 113 -11.67 -11.09 3.19
C LEU A 113 -12.91 -11.85 3.67
N LEU A 114 -14.08 -11.20 3.70
CA LEU A 114 -15.29 -11.83 4.22
C LEU A 114 -15.78 -12.96 3.31
N THR A 115 -15.60 -12.85 1.99
CA THR A 115 -15.90 -13.93 1.05
C THR A 115 -14.96 -15.12 1.25
N LEU A 116 -13.66 -14.86 1.49
CA LEU A 116 -12.70 -15.92 1.85
C LEU A 116 -13.06 -16.64 3.17
N LEU A 117 -13.79 -15.97 4.06
CA LEU A 117 -14.28 -16.51 5.34
C LEU A 117 -15.70 -17.12 5.26
N GLY A 118 -16.31 -17.19 4.07
CA GLY A 118 -17.59 -17.87 3.84
C GLY A 118 -18.82 -16.97 3.70
N ALA A 119 -18.65 -15.65 3.57
CA ALA A 119 -19.77 -14.78 3.20
C ALA A 119 -20.31 -15.14 1.81
N LYS A 120 -21.64 -15.25 1.69
CA LYS A 120 -22.33 -15.64 0.44
C LYS A 120 -22.27 -14.56 -0.64
N THR A 121 -22.08 -13.31 -0.24
CA THR A 121 -21.97 -12.16 -1.14
C THR A 121 -20.67 -11.40 -0.85
N PRO A 122 -20.10 -10.70 -1.83
CA PRO A 122 -18.97 -9.81 -1.59
C PRO A 122 -19.35 -8.71 -0.60
N ILE A 123 -18.53 -8.53 0.44
CA ILE A 123 -18.70 -7.49 1.46
C ILE A 123 -17.41 -6.67 1.50
N PRO A 124 -17.40 -5.46 0.93
CA PRO A 124 -16.29 -4.53 1.06
C PRO A 124 -16.00 -4.22 2.53
N GLY A 125 -14.72 -4.17 2.90
CA GLY A 125 -14.30 -3.96 4.28
C GLY A 125 -13.13 -3.00 4.38
N VAL A 126 -13.15 -2.15 5.39
CA VAL A 126 -12.01 -1.30 5.79
C VAL A 126 -11.94 -1.28 7.30
N GLY A 127 -10.72 -1.30 7.83
CA GLY A 127 -10.51 -1.31 9.27
C GLY A 127 -9.04 -1.15 9.62
N PHE A 128 -8.77 -1.12 10.93
CA PHE A 128 -7.44 -0.96 11.48
C PHE A 128 -7.33 -1.66 12.83
N SER A 129 -6.10 -1.95 13.24
CA SER A 129 -5.74 -2.37 14.59
C SER A 129 -4.79 -1.35 15.22
N VAL A 130 -4.81 -1.28 16.55
CA VAL A 130 -3.96 -0.39 17.35
C VAL A 130 -3.20 -1.23 18.37
N TRP A 131 -1.91 -0.93 18.56
CA TRP A 131 -1.06 -1.58 19.57
C TRP A 131 -0.97 -0.70 20.81
N LEU A 132 -1.84 -0.96 21.79
CA LEU A 132 -1.95 -0.14 23.01
C LEU A 132 -0.69 -0.19 23.88
N ASP A 133 -0.05 -1.35 23.95
CA ASP A 133 1.23 -1.57 24.65
C ASP A 133 2.34 -0.66 24.13
N ARG A 134 2.40 -0.45 22.80
CA ARG A 134 3.40 0.41 22.17
C ARG A 134 3.11 1.89 22.40
N ILE A 135 1.84 2.26 22.42
CA ILE A 135 1.41 3.63 22.73
C ILE A 135 1.74 3.96 24.19
N GLU A 136 1.47 3.05 25.12
CA GLU A 136 1.80 3.22 26.54
C GLU A 136 3.31 3.39 26.75
N ALA A 137 4.13 2.52 26.17
CA ALA A 137 5.59 2.63 26.26
C ALA A 137 6.14 3.94 25.68
N LEU A 138 5.51 4.50 24.64
CA LEU A 138 5.89 5.82 24.11
C LEU A 138 5.50 6.95 25.04
N ARG A 139 4.34 6.86 25.70
CA ARG A 139 3.90 7.87 26.68
C ARG A 139 4.85 7.92 27.88
N GLU A 140 5.30 6.77 28.37
CA GLU A 140 6.26 6.70 29.48
C GLU A 140 7.63 7.31 29.12
N LYS A 141 8.11 7.08 27.89
CA LYS A 141 9.38 7.66 27.41
C LYS A 141 9.33 9.18 27.19
N ALA A 142 8.13 9.74 27.01
CA ALA A 142 7.94 11.17 26.79
C ALA A 142 7.78 11.98 28.09
N GLN A 143 7.71 11.30 29.25
CA GLN A 143 7.71 11.89 30.59
C GLN A 143 9.14 12.04 31.12
#